data_AF-A0A8H3PJF5-F1
#
_entry.id   AF-A0A8H3PJF5-F1
#
_cell.length_a   1.000
_cell.length_b   1.000
_cell.length_c   1.000
_cell.angle_alpha   90.00
_cell.angle_beta   90.00
_cell.angle_gamma   90.00
#
_symmetry.space_group_name_H-M   'P 1'
#
loop_
_entity.id
_entity.type
_entity.pdbx_description
1 polymer ?
#
loop_
_entity_poly.entity_id
_entity_poly.type
_entity_poly.pdbx_seq_one_letter_code
_entity_poly.pdbx_strand_id
1 'polypeptide(L)'
;MSAEIHATDSYQNLLFSILHFHTLVSYYPTHITLISHAFKCPRFRDLHCRAIRWPVSKLTYIGIDPPENVTPRNELEKGERERGYGVWEGDLYGMGSVLGGKREKRGWRDSTLDMLGKGQEESVIELLQWRCGADGKKVYEGRLPWDRWVK
;
A
#
# COMPACT_ATOMS: atom_id res chain seq x y z
N MET A 1 2.13 2.63 22.45
CA MET A 1 2.18 2.66 20.97
C MET A 1 1.93 1.24 20.47
N SER A 2 0.89 1.04 19.66
CA SER A 2 0.66 -0.24 18.97
C SER A 2 1.07 -0.09 17.50
N ALA A 3 1.64 -1.13 16.93
CA ALA A 3 1.97 -1.20 15.50
C ALA A 3 0.86 -1.92 14.72
N GLU A 4 0.75 -1.61 13.43
CA GLU A 4 -0.02 -2.41 12.47
C GLU A 4 0.75 -3.74 12.22
N ILE A 5 0.07 -4.89 12.30
CA ILE A 5 0.70 -6.23 12.24
C ILE A 5 0.04 -7.19 11.24
N HIS A 6 -0.95 -6.74 10.49
CA HIS A 6 -1.74 -7.57 9.59
C HIS A 6 -1.30 -7.45 8.12
N ALA A 7 -0.53 -6.42 7.76
CA ALA A 7 -0.03 -6.27 6.41
C ALA A 7 0.88 -7.44 6.00
N THR A 8 0.54 -8.05 4.88
CA THR A 8 1.32 -9.13 4.25
C THR A 8 2.09 -8.65 3.02
N ASP A 9 1.91 -7.40 2.59
CA ASP A 9 2.63 -6.80 1.47
C ASP A 9 2.76 -5.27 1.59
N SER A 10 3.43 -4.64 0.62
CA SER A 10 3.72 -3.19 0.64
C SER A 10 2.50 -2.29 0.43
N TYR A 11 1.48 -2.73 -0.33
CA TYR A 11 0.24 -1.98 -0.48
C TYR A 11 -0.51 -1.95 0.85
N GLN A 12 -0.65 -3.12 1.48
CA GLN A 12 -1.29 -3.27 2.78
C GLN A 12 -0.54 -2.50 3.87
N ASN A 13 0.81 -2.51 3.85
CA ASN A 13 1.59 -1.71 4.79
C ASN A 13 1.22 -0.22 4.74
N LEU A 14 1.00 0.34 3.55
CA LEU A 14 0.59 1.74 3.40
C LEU A 14 -0.85 1.95 3.91
N LEU A 15 -1.81 1.21 3.34
CA LEU A 15 -3.22 1.42 3.64
C LEU A 15 -3.54 1.09 5.10
N PHE A 16 -3.09 -0.05 5.61
CA PHE A 16 -3.44 -0.48 6.97
C PHE A 16 -2.79 0.43 8.01
N SER A 17 -1.61 0.99 7.75
CA SER A 17 -1.02 2.00 8.64
C SER A 17 -1.87 3.26 8.74
N ILE A 18 -2.47 3.70 7.63
CA ILE A 18 -3.42 4.83 7.60
C ILE A 18 -4.66 4.51 8.45
N LEU A 19 -5.22 3.30 8.29
CA LEU A 19 -6.41 2.88 9.02
C LEU A 19 -6.15 2.69 10.51
N HIS A 20 -5.01 2.10 10.86
CA HIS A 20 -4.58 1.92 12.24
C HIS A 20 -4.39 3.26 12.94
N PHE A 21 -3.76 4.24 12.25
CA PHE A 21 -3.67 5.61 12.75
C PHE A 21 -5.06 6.21 12.99
N HIS A 22 -5.98 6.09 12.03
CA HIS A 22 -7.35 6.59 12.16
C HIS A 22 -8.08 5.93 13.34
N THR A 23 -7.92 4.63 13.57
CA THR A 23 -8.51 3.93 14.72
C THR A 23 -7.98 4.46 16.06
N LEU A 24 -6.71 4.84 16.12
CA LEU A 24 -6.09 5.36 17.35
C LEU A 24 -6.40 6.84 17.62
N VAL A 25 -6.53 7.65 16.57
CA VAL A 25 -6.57 9.12 16.67
C VAL A 25 -7.94 9.70 16.28
N SER A 26 -8.81 8.89 15.68
CA SER A 26 -10.12 9.30 15.12
C SER A 26 -10.03 10.33 13.98
N TYR A 27 -8.84 10.54 13.43
CA TYR A 27 -8.59 11.39 12.26
C TYR A 27 -7.60 10.71 11.32
N TYR A 28 -7.79 10.85 10.00
CA TYR A 28 -6.81 10.40 9.01
C TYR A 28 -5.55 11.29 9.03
N PRO A 29 -4.35 10.72 8.81
CA PRO A 29 -3.07 11.41 9.05
C PRO A 29 -2.72 12.41 7.95
N THR A 30 -2.78 13.72 8.20
CA THR A 30 -2.61 14.80 7.19
C THR A 30 -1.33 14.74 6.33
N HIS A 31 -0.32 13.98 6.77
CA HIS A 31 0.94 13.74 6.08
C HIS A 31 1.50 12.37 6.50
N ILE A 32 2.16 11.67 5.58
CA ILE A 32 2.86 10.40 5.85
C ILE A 32 4.35 10.57 5.58
N THR A 33 5.19 10.17 6.54
CA THR A 33 6.61 9.93 6.30
C THR A 33 6.84 8.43 6.22
N LEU A 34 7.18 7.93 5.03
CA LEU A 34 7.42 6.53 4.76
C LEU A 34 8.92 6.25 4.72
N ILE A 35 9.38 5.39 5.62
CA ILE A 35 10.79 4.97 5.71
C ILE A 35 10.89 3.53 5.21
N SER A 36 11.64 3.31 4.12
CA SER A 36 11.87 1.96 3.58
C SER A 36 13.10 1.95 2.67
N HIS A 37 13.34 0.84 1.97
CA HIS A 37 14.41 0.78 0.98
C HIS A 37 14.16 1.74 -0.19
N ALA A 38 15.18 2.52 -0.57
CA ALA A 38 15.07 3.55 -1.60
C ALA A 38 14.65 2.97 -2.96
N PHE A 39 15.14 1.77 -3.31
CA PHE A 39 14.74 1.11 -4.56
C PHE A 39 13.23 0.83 -4.65
N LYS A 40 12.48 0.79 -3.53
CA LYS A 40 11.02 0.60 -3.54
C LYS A 40 10.22 1.90 -3.73
N CYS A 41 10.88 3.06 -3.70
CA CYS A 41 10.23 4.37 -3.74
C CYS A 41 9.26 4.53 -4.93
N PRO A 42 9.64 4.17 -6.17
CA PRO A 42 8.72 4.28 -7.32
C PRO A 42 7.44 3.48 -7.12
N ARG A 43 7.54 2.24 -6.60
CA ARG A 43 6.35 1.40 -6.37
C ARG A 43 5.38 2.04 -5.38
N PHE A 44 5.87 2.64 -4.30
CA PHE A 44 4.99 3.32 -3.35
C PHE A 44 4.37 4.59 -3.94
N ARG A 45 5.16 5.43 -4.58
CA ARG A 45 4.69 6.74 -5.10
C ARG A 45 3.79 6.59 -6.32
N ASP A 46 4.17 5.74 -7.26
CA ASP A 46 3.54 5.70 -8.58
C ASP A 46 2.41 4.67 -8.65
N LEU A 47 2.47 3.62 -7.82
CA LEU A 47 1.48 2.54 -7.82
C LEU A 47 0.63 2.54 -6.56
N HIS A 48 1.20 2.42 -5.36
CA HIS A 48 0.41 2.28 -4.14
C HIS A 48 -0.36 3.56 -3.78
N CYS A 49 0.28 4.73 -3.84
CA CYS A 49 -0.41 6.00 -3.63
C CYS A 49 -1.47 6.23 -4.69
N ARG A 50 -1.20 5.89 -5.96
CA ARG A 50 -2.20 5.94 -7.04
C ARG A 50 -3.40 5.04 -6.75
N ALA A 51 -3.17 3.80 -6.31
CA ALA A 51 -4.23 2.82 -6.04
C ALA A 51 -5.21 3.29 -4.95
N ILE A 52 -4.69 3.95 -3.90
CA ILE A 52 -5.54 4.51 -2.82
C ILE A 52 -5.84 5.99 -3.02
N ARG A 53 -5.42 6.60 -4.14
CA ARG A 53 -5.52 8.05 -4.42
C ARG A 53 -4.93 8.94 -3.32
N TRP A 54 -3.87 8.48 -2.64
CA TRP A 54 -3.15 9.30 -1.67
C TRP A 54 -2.38 10.41 -2.39
N PRO A 55 -2.51 11.68 -1.99
CA PRO A 55 -1.79 12.77 -2.62
C PRO A 55 -0.29 12.65 -2.35
N VAL A 56 0.51 12.52 -3.42
CA VAL A 56 1.99 12.40 -3.32
C VAL A 56 2.62 13.64 -2.65
N SER A 57 1.99 14.81 -2.74
CA SER A 57 2.40 16.03 -2.01
C SER A 57 2.27 15.92 -0.49
N LYS A 58 1.53 14.92 0.02
CA LYS A 58 1.35 14.59 1.44
C LYS A 58 2.12 13.33 1.84
N LEU A 59 3.11 12.94 1.04
CA LEU A 59 3.99 11.81 1.31
C LEU A 59 5.46 12.27 1.24
N THR A 60 6.19 12.08 2.33
CA THR A 60 7.65 12.15 2.34
C THR A 60 8.20 10.73 2.33
N TYR A 61 9.09 10.41 1.40
CA TYR A 61 9.73 9.10 1.34
C TYR A 61 11.21 9.22 1.75
N ILE A 62 11.61 8.46 2.77
CA ILE A 62 12.99 8.36 3.22
C ILE A 62 13.50 6.97 2.82
N GLY A 63 14.35 6.95 1.80
CA GLY A 63 14.93 5.73 1.24
C GLY A 63 16.25 5.36 1.91
N ILE A 64 16.38 4.11 2.37
CA ILE A 64 17.60 3.56 2.98
C ILE A 64 17.88 2.20 2.35
N ASP A 65 18.83 2.15 1.42
CA ASP A 65 19.24 0.89 0.79
C ASP A 65 20.30 0.17 1.62
N PRO A 66 20.38 -1.17 1.53
CA PRO A 66 21.51 -1.89 2.09
C PRO A 66 22.83 -1.44 1.42
N PRO A 67 23.96 -1.57 2.13
CA PRO A 67 25.28 -1.30 1.55
C PRO A 67 25.54 -2.13 0.28
N GLU A 68 26.31 -1.59 -0.66
CA GLU A 68 26.58 -2.22 -1.97
C GLU A 68 27.30 -3.57 -1.86
N ASN A 69 28.11 -3.76 -0.81
CA ASN A 69 28.77 -5.03 -0.50
C ASN A 69 27.83 -6.10 0.09
N VAL A 70 26.62 -5.72 0.55
CA VAL A 70 25.59 -6.64 1.05
C VAL A 70 24.65 -7.03 -0.08
N THR A 71 24.18 -6.05 -0.85
CA THR A 71 23.39 -6.33 -2.05
C THR A 71 23.71 -5.27 -3.11
N PRO A 72 24.30 -5.68 -4.25
CA PRO A 72 24.60 -4.77 -5.33
C PRO A 72 23.36 -4.01 -5.83
N ARG A 73 23.53 -2.73 -6.17
CA ARG A 73 22.42 -1.87 -6.63
C ARG A 73 21.67 -2.46 -7.82
N ASN A 74 22.40 -3.00 -8.79
CA ASN A 74 21.83 -3.63 -9.99
C ASN A 74 20.92 -4.83 -9.65
N GLU A 75 21.23 -5.59 -8.60
CA GLU A 75 20.39 -6.70 -8.13
C GLU A 75 19.12 -6.20 -7.45
N LEU A 76 19.22 -5.14 -6.66
CA LEU A 76 18.06 -4.48 -6.03
C LEU A 76 17.10 -3.93 -7.09
N GLU A 77 17.63 -3.17 -8.04
CA GLU A 77 16.86 -2.58 -9.15
C GLU A 77 16.23 -3.65 -10.05
N LYS A 78 16.98 -4.70 -10.39
CA LYS A 78 16.46 -5.84 -11.16
C LYS A 78 15.35 -6.54 -10.40
N GLY A 79 15.57 -6.83 -9.11
CA GLY A 79 14.61 -7.48 -8.24
C GLY A 79 13.31 -6.69 -8.11
N GLU A 80 13.40 -5.37 -7.93
CA GLU A 80 12.24 -4.49 -7.86
C GLU A 80 11.52 -4.43 -9.21
N ARG A 81 12.24 -4.26 -10.33
CA ARG A 81 11.62 -4.22 -11.66
C ARG A 81 10.85 -5.50 -11.98
N GLU A 82 11.44 -6.67 -11.72
CA GLU A 82 10.88 -7.96 -12.15
C GLU A 82 9.86 -8.54 -11.15
N ARG A 83 10.05 -8.31 -9.84
CA ARG A 83 9.28 -8.99 -8.78
C ARG A 83 8.57 -8.05 -7.81
N GLY A 84 8.92 -6.76 -7.86
CA GLY A 84 8.29 -5.65 -7.14
C GLY A 84 7.41 -4.85 -8.09
N TYR A 85 7.84 -3.63 -8.44
CA TYR A 85 7.16 -2.69 -9.32
C TYR A 85 6.45 -3.34 -10.52
N GLY A 86 7.16 -4.12 -11.35
CA GLY A 86 6.58 -4.68 -12.58
C GLY A 86 5.38 -5.61 -12.35
N VAL A 87 5.34 -6.33 -11.22
CA VAL A 87 4.18 -7.16 -10.86
C VAL A 87 3.01 -6.28 -10.40
N TRP A 88 3.29 -5.23 -9.63
CA TRP A 88 2.27 -4.32 -9.10
C TRP A 88 1.68 -3.39 -10.17
N GLU A 89 2.42 -3.08 -11.24
CA GLU A 89 1.89 -2.29 -12.37
C GLU A 89 0.74 -3.01 -13.08
N GLY A 90 0.75 -4.34 -13.05
CA GLY A 90 -0.29 -5.24 -13.54
C GLY A 90 -1.49 -5.42 -12.60
N ASP A 91 -1.30 -5.17 -11.31
CA ASP A 91 -2.18 -5.62 -10.24
C ASP A 91 -2.11 -4.65 -9.04
N LEU A 92 -2.81 -3.52 -9.16
CA LEU A 92 -2.66 -2.40 -8.23
C LEU A 92 -3.07 -2.72 -6.79
N TYR A 93 -3.96 -3.71 -6.61
CA TYR A 93 -4.52 -4.08 -5.30
C TYR A 93 -4.04 -5.46 -4.82
N GLY A 94 -3.16 -6.12 -5.57
CA GLY A 94 -2.55 -7.41 -5.19
C GLY A 94 -3.51 -8.59 -5.21
N MET A 95 -4.49 -8.58 -6.11
CA MET A 95 -5.54 -9.59 -6.24
C MET A 95 -5.22 -10.67 -7.29
N GLY A 96 -4.27 -10.43 -8.17
CA GLY A 96 -3.81 -11.37 -9.18
C GLY A 96 -3.09 -12.57 -8.56
N SER A 97 -3.04 -13.69 -9.29
CA SER A 97 -2.53 -14.98 -8.79
C SER A 97 -1.12 -14.90 -8.20
N VAL A 98 -0.24 -14.07 -8.75
CA VAL A 98 1.15 -13.91 -8.28
C VAL A 98 1.21 -13.21 -6.92
N LEU A 99 0.50 -12.10 -6.73
CA LEU A 99 0.50 -11.35 -5.47
C LEU A 99 -0.41 -12.00 -4.44
N GLY A 100 -1.60 -12.48 -4.85
CA GLY A 100 -2.51 -13.28 -4.04
C GLY A 100 -1.83 -14.54 -3.48
N GLY A 101 -1.13 -15.31 -4.30
CA GLY A 101 -0.38 -16.48 -3.84
C GLY A 101 0.75 -16.13 -2.85
N LYS A 102 1.35 -14.92 -2.94
CA LYS A 102 2.30 -14.43 -1.92
C LYS A 102 1.58 -14.06 -0.62
N ARG A 103 0.40 -13.44 -0.68
CA ARG A 103 -0.44 -13.11 0.48
C ARG A 103 -0.85 -14.37 1.24
N GLU A 104 -1.36 -15.38 0.53
CA GLU A 104 -1.75 -16.67 1.12
C GLU A 104 -0.59 -17.33 1.87
N LYS A 105 0.60 -17.40 1.24
CA LYS A 105 1.82 -17.96 1.89
C LYS A 105 2.26 -17.19 3.13
N ARG A 106 1.87 -15.91 3.26
CA ARG A 106 2.15 -15.06 4.42
C ARG A 106 1.02 -15.06 5.44
N GLY A 107 0.02 -15.94 5.27
CA GLY A 107 -1.08 -16.11 6.22
C GLY A 107 -2.24 -15.13 6.03
N TRP A 108 -2.39 -14.53 4.85
CA TRP A 108 -3.53 -13.66 4.55
C TRP A 108 -4.87 -14.38 4.76
N ARG A 109 -5.83 -13.66 5.36
CA ARG A 109 -7.21 -14.11 5.57
C ARG A 109 -8.16 -12.98 5.25
N ASP A 110 -9.19 -13.23 4.45
CA ASP A 110 -10.14 -12.19 4.06
C ASP A 110 -10.91 -11.61 5.24
N SER A 111 -11.13 -12.37 6.32
CA SER A 111 -11.73 -11.89 7.57
C SER A 111 -10.92 -10.76 8.25
N THR A 112 -9.67 -10.57 7.85
CA THR A 112 -8.85 -9.41 8.28
C THR A 112 -9.48 -8.10 7.80
N LEU A 113 -10.12 -8.09 6.62
CA LEU A 113 -10.78 -6.90 6.07
C LEU A 113 -11.96 -6.46 6.95
N ASP A 114 -12.76 -7.42 7.45
CA ASP A 114 -13.89 -7.12 8.32
C ASP A 114 -13.43 -6.49 9.63
N MET A 115 -12.30 -6.95 10.19
CA MET A 115 -11.71 -6.38 11.38
C MET A 115 -11.19 -4.96 11.13
N LEU A 116 -10.43 -4.76 10.05
CA LEU A 116 -9.85 -3.46 9.70
C LEU A 116 -10.90 -2.42 9.30
N GLY A 117 -12.05 -2.86 8.76
CA GLY A 117 -13.16 -1.98 8.38
C GLY A 117 -13.95 -1.44 9.58
N LYS A 118 -13.84 -2.04 10.76
CA LYS A 118 -14.57 -1.57 11.95
C LYS A 118 -14.14 -0.15 12.32
N GLY A 119 -15.12 0.75 12.39
CA GLY A 119 -14.89 2.16 12.74
C GLY A 119 -14.33 3.01 11.60
N GLN A 120 -14.19 2.45 10.38
CA GLN A 120 -13.81 3.20 9.19
C GLN A 120 -15.04 3.77 8.47
N GLU A 121 -14.82 4.78 7.63
CA GLU A 121 -15.86 5.34 6.77
C GLU A 121 -16.27 4.35 5.67
N GLU A 122 -17.52 4.42 5.20
CA GLU A 122 -18.07 3.49 4.20
C GLU A 122 -17.20 3.39 2.93
N SER A 123 -16.75 4.53 2.39
CA SER A 123 -15.88 4.55 1.21
C SER A 123 -14.51 3.92 1.44
N VAL A 124 -14.03 3.90 2.68
CA VAL A 124 -12.77 3.24 3.06
C VAL A 124 -12.96 1.73 3.18
N ILE A 125 -14.11 1.29 3.69
CA ILE A 125 -14.50 -0.13 3.69
C ILE A 125 -14.64 -0.64 2.25
N GLU A 126 -15.26 0.13 1.38
CA GLU A 126 -15.34 -0.19 -0.05
C GLU A 126 -13.96 -0.25 -0.71
N LEU A 127 -13.06 0.68 -0.41
CA LEU A 127 -11.66 0.64 -0.88
C LEU A 127 -10.92 -0.61 -0.38
N LEU A 128 -11.09 -1.00 0.88
CA LEU A 128 -10.50 -2.22 1.45
C LEU A 128 -11.00 -3.49 0.72
N GLN A 129 -12.26 -3.49 0.33
CA GLN A 129 -12.90 -4.59 -0.39
C GLN A 129 -12.77 -4.46 -1.91
N TRP A 130 -12.16 -3.38 -2.42
CA TRP A 130 -12.04 -3.15 -3.84
C TRP A 130 -11.21 -4.23 -4.52
N ARG A 131 -11.71 -4.72 -5.65
CA ARG A 131 -11.12 -5.81 -6.44
C ARG A 131 -10.67 -5.36 -7.82
N CYS A 132 -10.22 -4.11 -7.94
CA CYS A 132 -9.53 -3.56 -9.13
C CYS A 132 -10.33 -3.52 -10.45
N GLY A 133 -11.63 -3.86 -10.47
CA GLY A 133 -12.35 -4.10 -11.72
C GLY A 133 -11.80 -5.29 -12.52
N ALA A 134 -12.30 -5.50 -13.75
CA ALA A 134 -11.92 -6.66 -14.57
C ALA A 134 -10.46 -6.64 -15.09
N ASP A 135 -9.79 -5.49 -15.05
CA ASP A 135 -8.46 -5.27 -15.66
C ASP A 135 -7.30 -5.29 -14.65
N GLY A 136 -7.57 -5.46 -13.34
CA GLY A 136 -6.54 -5.45 -12.30
C GLY A 136 -6.00 -4.06 -11.95
N LYS A 137 -6.46 -3.01 -12.63
CA LYS A 137 -5.84 -1.67 -12.63
C LYS A 137 -6.84 -0.54 -12.42
N LYS A 138 -8.14 -0.79 -12.49
CA LYS A 138 -9.15 0.24 -12.25
C LYS A 138 -8.99 0.78 -10.83
N VAL A 139 -8.69 2.06 -10.75
CA VAL A 139 -8.58 2.78 -9.48
C VAL A 139 -9.98 2.95 -8.90
N TYR A 140 -10.13 2.77 -7.58
CA TYR A 140 -11.39 3.00 -6.88
C TYR A 140 -11.83 4.47 -6.96
N GLU A 141 -13.06 4.71 -7.41
CA GLU A 141 -13.60 6.04 -7.77
C GLU A 141 -14.44 6.67 -6.65
N GLY A 142 -14.83 5.91 -5.62
CA GLY A 142 -15.60 6.45 -4.50
C GLY A 142 -14.81 7.46 -3.68
N ARG A 143 -15.49 8.46 -3.12
CA ARG A 143 -14.87 9.60 -2.44
C ARG A 143 -14.15 9.18 -1.16
N LEU A 144 -12.86 9.46 -1.07
CA LEU A 144 -12.00 9.06 0.06
C LEU A 144 -11.77 10.23 1.03
N PRO A 145 -11.54 9.96 2.33
CA PRO A 145 -11.38 11.01 3.35
C PRO A 145 -10.19 11.95 3.11
N TRP A 146 -9.16 11.47 2.41
CA TRP A 146 -7.97 12.25 2.04
C TRP A 146 -8.11 13.02 0.72
N ASP A 147 -9.21 12.90 -0.01
CA ASP A 147 -9.44 13.68 -1.23
C ASP A 147 -9.47 15.20 -0.95
N ARG A 148 -9.86 15.61 0.26
CA ARG A 148 -9.90 17.03 0.70
C ARG A 148 -8.52 17.69 0.84
N TRP A 149 -7.43 16.96 0.61
CA TRP A 149 -6.05 17.38 0.89
C TRP A 149 -5.34 17.75 -0.41
N VAL A 150 -5.93 17.36 -1.53
CA VAL A 150 -5.64 17.86 -2.86
C VAL A 150 -6.21 19.28 -2.91
N LYS A 151 -5.31 20.26 -2.95
CA LYS A 151 -5.66 21.64 -3.33
C LYS A 151 -5.50 21.78 -4.83
#